data_AF-A0A8J4X2U0-F1
#
_entry.id   AF-A0A8J4X2U0-F1
#
_cell.length_a   1.000
_cell.length_b   1.000
_cell.length_c   1.000
_cell.angle_alpha   90.00
_cell.angle_beta   90.00
_cell.angle_gamma   90.00
#
_symmetry.space_group_name_H-M   'P 1'
#
loop_
_entity.id
_entity.type
_entity.pdbx_description
1 polymer ?
#
loop_
_entity_poly.entity_id
_entity_poly.type
_entity_poly.pdbx_seq_one_letter_code
_entity_poly.pdbx_strand_id
1 'polypeptide(L)'
;MSEDSSEQPAFKSVDAYYAIARTLQVRKEYKRALFYLALALRQDDKHISSYLLRSVCYMYLCETDQALADVQTVLQYEPKNPHGLLLLGEIYYLRGDFEEALRTFHQGLNLRPTIQQFLVGVHKCEAAIQNSCNDCTIRLNPDLDLTEFYQNAFPPKRRARAGKLVIPKGSRGQSDDDVPAWPCERSREMQRKLMKQSYSDFSYLDKAYRSEANRIQEFKRGKVEVFPDLNAIFERSRDTRCAAVRCGIYLDKHADLFHKLDPGFRHTKSDL
;
A
#
# COMPACT_ATOMS: atom_id res chain seq x y z
N MET A 1 0.62 27.55 -47.46
CA MET A 1 -0.01 28.60 -46.65
C MET A 1 0.87 28.77 -45.44
N SER A 2 1.61 29.87 -45.47
CA SER A 2 2.54 30.36 -44.47
C SER A 2 1.78 30.79 -43.21
N GLU A 3 2.13 30.21 -42.06
CA GLU A 3 1.90 30.85 -40.76
C GLU A 3 3.28 31.20 -40.19
N ASP A 4 3.75 32.38 -40.61
CA ASP A 4 4.44 33.42 -39.84
C ASP A 4 5.19 32.94 -38.58
N SER A 5 6.51 32.84 -38.67
CA SER A 5 7.45 33.90 -38.26
C SER A 5 7.38 34.25 -36.78
N SER A 6 8.27 33.62 -36.00
CA SER A 6 8.95 34.20 -34.84
C SER A 6 8.18 35.30 -34.11
N GLU A 7 7.17 34.94 -33.31
CA GLU A 7 6.65 35.84 -32.27
C GLU A 7 7.77 36.10 -31.26
N GLN A 8 8.54 37.17 -31.49
CA GLN A 8 9.41 37.68 -30.45
C GLN A 8 8.54 38.14 -29.29
N PRO A 9 8.90 37.80 -28.03
CA PRO A 9 8.06 38.12 -26.90
C PRO A 9 7.94 39.66 -26.72
N ALA A 10 6.76 40.22 -27.03
CA ALA A 10 6.52 41.67 -27.08
C ALA A 10 6.41 42.36 -25.69
N PHE A 11 6.37 41.58 -24.60
CA PHE A 11 6.16 42.10 -23.25
C PHE A 11 7.38 41.83 -22.36
N LYS A 12 7.76 42.79 -21.51
CA LYS A 12 8.88 42.60 -20.54
C LYS A 12 8.42 42.24 -19.13
N SER A 13 7.11 42.13 -18.90
CA SER A 13 6.56 41.88 -17.57
C SER A 13 6.10 40.43 -17.40
N VAL A 14 6.47 39.85 -16.26
CA VAL A 14 6.05 38.51 -15.81
C VAL A 14 4.52 38.42 -15.76
N ASP A 15 3.87 39.46 -15.24
CA ASP A 15 2.42 39.51 -15.07
C ASP A 15 1.67 39.45 -16.41
N ALA A 16 2.24 40.04 -17.46
CA ALA A 16 1.66 40.01 -18.79
C ALA A 16 1.68 38.57 -19.37
N TYR A 17 2.82 37.87 -19.25
CA TYR A 17 2.93 36.48 -19.66
C TYR A 17 2.01 35.57 -18.86
N TYR A 18 1.93 35.77 -17.54
CA TYR A 18 1.02 35.03 -16.68
C TYR A 18 -0.45 35.26 -17.07
N ALA A 19 -0.85 36.49 -17.35
CA ALA A 19 -2.21 36.80 -17.78
C ALA A 19 -2.54 36.11 -19.12
N ILE A 20 -1.64 36.16 -20.10
CA ILE A 20 -1.79 35.46 -21.39
C ILE A 20 -1.93 33.96 -21.16
N ALA A 21 -1.03 33.35 -20.39
CA ALA A 21 -1.07 31.93 -20.06
C ALA A 21 -2.39 31.54 -19.39
N ARG A 22 -2.91 32.36 -18.47
CA ARG A 22 -4.19 32.14 -17.81
C ARG A 22 -5.35 32.16 -18.81
N THR A 23 -5.35 33.10 -19.75
CA THR A 23 -6.40 33.12 -20.81
C THR A 23 -6.33 31.90 -21.71
N LEU A 24 -5.12 31.42 -22.04
CA LEU A 24 -4.92 30.23 -22.86
C LEU A 24 -5.32 28.96 -22.11
N GLN A 25 -5.06 28.89 -20.80
CA GLN A 25 -5.49 27.78 -19.95
C GLN A 25 -7.02 27.68 -19.91
N VAL A 26 -7.74 28.80 -19.82
CA VAL A 26 -9.21 28.83 -19.90
C VAL A 26 -9.70 28.37 -21.28
N ARG A 27 -8.97 28.70 -22.34
CA ARG A 27 -9.21 28.19 -23.70
C ARG A 27 -8.78 26.73 -23.93
N LYS A 28 -8.22 26.07 -22.91
CA LYS A 28 -7.67 24.70 -22.95
C LYS A 28 -6.49 24.53 -23.92
N GLU A 29 -5.82 25.62 -24.30
CA GLU A 29 -4.60 25.60 -25.11
C GLU A 29 -3.36 25.39 -24.23
N TYR A 30 -3.28 24.24 -23.56
CA TYR A 30 -2.27 24.00 -22.51
C TYR A 30 -0.82 24.10 -23.02
N LYS A 31 -0.52 23.57 -24.21
CA LYS A 31 0.84 23.62 -24.78
C LYS A 31 1.33 25.05 -25.04
N ARG A 32 0.43 25.92 -25.53
CA ARG A 32 0.74 27.36 -25.72
C ARG A 32 0.85 28.07 -24.39
N ALA A 33 -0.01 27.75 -23.42
CA ALA A 33 0.09 28.28 -22.07
C ALA A 33 1.45 27.96 -21.42
N LEU A 34 1.94 26.72 -21.55
CA LEU A 34 3.27 26.32 -21.06
C LEU A 34 4.40 27.16 -21.65
N PHE A 35 4.34 27.50 -22.93
CA PHE A 35 5.34 28.34 -23.58
C PHE A 35 5.42 29.74 -22.93
N TYR A 36 4.29 30.41 -22.75
CA TYR A 36 4.28 31.73 -22.09
C TYR A 36 4.63 31.64 -20.59
N LEU A 37 4.28 30.55 -19.90
CA LEU A 37 4.70 30.33 -18.50
C LEU A 37 6.20 30.13 -18.38
N ALA A 38 6.83 29.44 -19.32
CA ALA A 38 8.28 29.32 -19.37
C ALA A 38 8.96 30.69 -19.61
N LEU A 39 8.37 31.55 -20.45
CA LEU A 39 8.84 32.93 -20.63
C LEU A 39 8.65 33.77 -19.36
N ALA A 40 7.54 33.61 -18.65
CA ALA A 40 7.28 34.29 -17.37
C ALA A 40 8.34 33.92 -16.32
N LEU A 41 8.62 32.62 -16.19
CA LEU A 41 9.59 32.12 -15.23
C LEU A 41 11.03 32.54 -15.59
N ARG A 42 11.38 32.61 -16.87
CA ARG A 42 12.68 33.18 -17.29
C ARG A 42 12.90 34.63 -16.86
N GLN A 43 11.82 35.39 -16.65
CA GLN A 43 11.90 36.78 -16.19
C GLN A 43 11.92 36.86 -14.64
N ASP A 44 11.12 36.03 -13.98
CA ASP A 44 11.11 35.89 -12.53
C ASP A 44 10.97 34.42 -12.14
N ASP A 45 12.12 33.83 -11.78
CA ASP A 45 12.24 32.42 -11.39
C ASP A 45 11.52 32.11 -10.06
N LYS A 46 11.03 33.13 -9.33
CA LYS A 46 10.32 32.99 -8.04
C LYS A 46 8.83 33.28 -8.14
N HIS A 47 8.29 33.43 -9.35
CA HIS A 47 6.87 33.73 -9.51
C HIS A 47 5.98 32.51 -9.24
N ILE A 48 5.51 32.38 -7.99
CA ILE A 48 4.73 31.23 -7.49
C ILE A 48 3.48 30.94 -8.33
N SER A 49 2.74 31.97 -8.73
CA SER A 49 1.51 31.81 -9.54
C SER A 49 1.80 31.15 -10.89
N SER A 50 2.97 31.40 -11.47
CA SER A 50 3.38 30.81 -12.75
C SER A 50 3.68 29.33 -12.59
N TYR A 51 4.37 28.92 -11.52
CA TYR A 51 4.58 27.50 -11.22
C TYR A 51 3.25 26.77 -10.96
N LEU A 52 2.34 27.35 -10.18
CA LEU A 52 1.02 26.77 -9.92
C LEU A 52 0.20 26.61 -11.20
N LEU A 53 0.19 27.62 -12.08
CA LEU A 53 -0.55 27.52 -13.34
C LEU A 53 0.12 26.54 -14.31
N ARG A 54 1.46 26.43 -14.27
CA ARG A 54 2.22 25.50 -15.11
C ARG A 54 1.98 24.05 -14.69
N SER A 55 1.99 23.77 -13.38
CA SER A 55 1.66 22.44 -12.87
C SER A 55 0.23 22.01 -13.22
N VAL A 56 -0.74 22.92 -13.16
CA VAL A 56 -2.12 22.67 -13.63
C VAL A 56 -2.13 22.31 -15.13
N CYS A 57 -1.39 23.04 -15.96
CA CYS A 57 -1.29 22.73 -17.39
C CYS A 57 -0.66 21.35 -17.64
N TYR A 58 0.39 21.00 -16.88
CA TYR A 58 1.01 19.66 -16.96
C TYR A 58 0.08 18.55 -16.52
N MET A 59 -0.73 18.76 -15.46
CA MET A 59 -1.76 17.80 -15.05
C MET A 59 -2.77 17.51 -16.18
N TYR A 60 -3.24 18.55 -16.87
CA TYR A 60 -4.17 18.38 -18.00
C TYR A 60 -3.53 17.72 -19.22
N LEU A 61 -2.20 17.77 -19.34
CA LEU A 61 -1.44 17.07 -20.37
C LEU A 61 -1.01 15.65 -19.93
N CYS A 62 -1.42 15.22 -18.73
CA CYS A 62 -1.01 13.95 -18.11
C CYS A 62 0.51 13.83 -17.86
N GLU A 63 1.22 14.96 -17.79
CA GLU A 63 2.66 15.02 -17.47
C GLU A 63 2.86 15.19 -15.96
N THR A 64 2.49 14.15 -15.19
CA THR A 64 2.44 14.19 -13.71
C THR A 64 3.79 14.47 -13.06
N ASP A 65 4.89 13.98 -13.61
CA ASP A 65 6.23 14.16 -13.03
C ASP A 65 6.69 15.63 -13.09
N GLN A 66 6.42 16.31 -14.21
CA GLN A 66 6.74 17.73 -14.37
C GLN A 66 5.83 18.59 -13.48
N ALA A 67 4.55 18.21 -13.37
CA ALA A 67 3.62 18.86 -12.45
C ALA A 67 4.09 18.74 -10.98
N LEU A 68 4.57 17.56 -10.56
CA LEU A 68 5.10 17.35 -9.21
C LEU A 68 6.31 18.23 -8.93
N ALA A 69 7.26 18.32 -9.87
CA ALA A 69 8.44 19.16 -9.70
C ALA A 69 8.06 20.63 -9.47
N ASP A 70 7.12 21.16 -10.26
CA ASP A 70 6.64 22.54 -10.14
C ASP A 70 5.89 22.80 -8.84
N VAL A 71 5.09 21.86 -8.35
CA VAL A 71 4.39 22.03 -7.07
C VAL A 71 5.35 21.91 -5.89
N GLN A 72 6.37 21.05 -5.99
CA GLN A 72 7.41 20.95 -4.97
C GLN A 72 8.22 22.24 -4.86
N THR A 73 8.55 22.92 -5.97
CA THR A 73 9.21 24.23 -5.89
C THR A 73 8.31 25.27 -5.22
N VAL A 74 7.00 25.28 -5.53
CA VAL A 74 6.04 26.16 -4.84
C VAL A 74 6.04 25.91 -3.34
N LEU A 75 6.00 24.66 -2.89
CA LEU A 75 5.99 24.32 -1.47
C LEU A 75 7.35 24.52 -0.79
N GLN A 76 8.45 24.55 -1.54
CA GLN A 76 9.76 24.98 -1.01
C GLN A 76 9.77 26.49 -0.73
N TYR A 77 9.18 27.30 -1.59
CA TYR A 77 9.07 28.75 -1.38
C TYR A 77 8.01 29.10 -0.32
N GLU A 78 6.85 28.46 -0.40
CA GLU A 78 5.72 28.68 0.50
C GLU A 78 5.17 27.34 1.03
N PRO A 79 5.72 26.82 2.14
CA PRO A 79 5.35 25.50 2.67
C PRO A 79 3.91 25.41 3.19
N LYS A 80 3.25 26.55 3.38
CA LYS A 80 1.86 26.64 3.87
C LYS A 80 0.89 27.15 2.80
N ASN A 81 1.29 27.14 1.52
CA ASN A 81 0.41 27.57 0.44
C ASN A 81 -0.73 26.54 0.24
N PRO A 82 -2.00 26.93 0.43
CA PRO A 82 -3.12 26.00 0.30
C PRO A 82 -3.32 25.50 -1.14
N HIS A 83 -3.04 26.34 -2.14
CA HIS A 83 -3.17 25.95 -3.55
C HIS A 83 -2.08 24.95 -3.95
N GLY A 84 -0.86 25.13 -3.45
CA GLY A 84 0.23 24.17 -3.65
C GLY A 84 -0.09 22.80 -3.05
N LEU A 85 -0.59 22.76 -1.81
CA LEU A 85 -0.97 21.50 -1.15
C LEU A 85 -2.14 20.80 -1.83
N LEU A 86 -3.12 21.57 -2.29
CA LEU A 86 -4.27 21.02 -3.02
C LEU A 86 -3.82 20.37 -4.33
N LEU A 87 -2.99 21.07 -5.12
CA LEU A 87 -2.45 20.52 -6.37
C LEU A 87 -1.56 19.31 -6.11
N LEU A 88 -0.73 19.33 -5.05
CA LEU A 88 0.10 18.18 -4.69
C LEU A 88 -0.76 16.93 -4.44
N GLY A 89 -1.82 17.08 -3.64
CA GLY A 89 -2.78 16.00 -3.38
C GLY A 89 -3.47 15.50 -4.65
N GLU A 90 -3.87 16.41 -5.54
CA GLU A 90 -4.48 16.04 -6.83
C GLU A 90 -3.49 15.32 -7.76
N ILE A 91 -2.23 15.73 -7.79
CA ILE A 91 -1.21 15.08 -8.62
C ILE A 91 -0.89 13.67 -8.09
N TYR A 92 -0.75 13.49 -6.77
CA TYR A 92 -0.59 12.16 -6.18
C TYR A 92 -1.81 11.26 -6.47
N TYR A 93 -3.01 11.83 -6.40
CA TYR A 93 -4.22 11.10 -6.76
C TYR A 93 -4.22 10.65 -8.23
N LEU A 94 -3.82 11.53 -9.16
CA LEU A 94 -3.70 11.19 -10.58
C LEU A 94 -2.60 10.15 -10.86
N ARG A 95 -1.54 10.15 -10.06
CA ARG A 95 -0.45 9.16 -10.14
C ARG A 95 -0.86 7.79 -9.59
N GLY A 96 -1.95 7.71 -8.84
CA GLY A 96 -2.43 6.49 -8.16
C GLY A 96 -1.89 6.30 -6.75
N ASP A 97 -1.11 7.26 -6.23
CA ASP A 97 -0.55 7.23 -4.88
C ASP A 97 -1.59 7.75 -3.87
N PHE A 98 -2.68 7.00 -3.69
CA PHE A 98 -3.85 7.46 -2.91
C PHE A 98 -3.55 7.72 -1.43
N GLU A 99 -2.61 6.98 -0.82
CA GLU A 99 -2.22 7.16 0.58
C GLU A 99 -1.50 8.50 0.80
N GLU A 100 -0.55 8.85 -0.08
CA GLU A 100 0.18 10.13 -0.02
C GLU A 100 -0.75 11.30 -0.38
N ALA A 101 -1.66 11.10 -1.33
CA ALA A 101 -2.71 12.07 -1.63
C ALA A 101 -3.58 12.35 -0.40
N LEU A 102 -4.08 11.31 0.27
CA LEU A 102 -4.92 11.42 1.48
C LEU A 102 -4.18 12.17 2.59
N ARG A 103 -2.91 11.82 2.84
CA ARG A 103 -2.07 12.51 3.83
C ARG A 103 -1.92 14.00 3.50
N THR A 104 -1.69 14.34 2.25
CA THR A 104 -1.53 15.72 1.78
C THR A 104 -2.84 16.51 1.94
N PHE A 105 -3.99 15.92 1.59
CA PHE A 105 -5.29 16.58 1.78
C PHE A 105 -5.60 16.82 3.27
N HIS A 106 -5.27 15.88 4.17
CA HIS A 106 -5.41 16.10 5.61
C HIS A 106 -4.49 17.20 6.15
N GLN A 107 -3.25 17.31 5.65
CA GLN A 107 -2.38 18.45 5.98
C GLN A 107 -3.01 19.78 5.57
N GLY A 108 -3.61 19.83 4.38
CA GLY A 108 -4.36 20.98 3.90
C GLY A 108 -5.58 21.33 4.77
N LEU A 109 -6.37 20.34 5.18
CA LEU A 109 -7.50 20.51 6.10
C LEU A 109 -7.07 21.09 7.44
N ASN A 110 -5.95 20.61 8.00
CA ASN A 110 -5.42 21.09 9.26
C ASN A 110 -4.95 22.56 9.18
N LEU A 111 -4.44 22.98 8.02
CA LEU A 111 -4.00 24.36 7.80
C LEU A 111 -5.17 25.31 7.51
N ARG A 112 -6.11 24.89 6.66
CA ARG A 112 -7.29 25.68 6.29
C ARG A 112 -8.53 24.78 6.14
N PRO A 113 -9.29 24.58 7.23
CA PRO A 113 -10.47 23.71 7.21
C PRO A 113 -11.65 24.30 6.43
N THR A 114 -11.60 25.60 6.09
CA THR A 114 -12.65 26.28 5.31
C THR A 114 -12.64 25.92 3.82
N ILE A 115 -11.52 25.39 3.32
CA ILE A 115 -11.39 25.03 1.91
C ILE A 115 -12.01 23.65 1.68
N GLN A 116 -13.24 23.64 1.17
CA GLN A 116 -14.02 22.42 0.92
C GLN A 116 -13.32 21.45 -0.04
N GLN A 117 -12.45 21.94 -0.92
CA GLN A 117 -11.73 21.11 -1.90
C GLN A 117 -10.83 20.07 -1.22
N PHE A 118 -10.26 20.37 -0.06
CA PHE A 118 -9.48 19.36 0.67
C PHE A 118 -10.37 18.23 1.18
N LEU A 119 -11.56 18.54 1.71
CA LEU A 119 -12.52 17.52 2.17
C LEU A 119 -12.98 16.64 1.00
N VAL A 120 -13.28 17.26 -0.15
CA VAL A 120 -13.61 16.52 -1.38
C VAL A 120 -12.44 15.62 -1.82
N GLY A 121 -11.20 16.10 -1.70
CA GLY A 121 -10.00 15.32 -1.97
C GLY A 121 -9.86 14.10 -1.05
N VAL A 122 -10.09 14.27 0.25
CA VAL A 122 -10.10 13.16 1.23
C VAL A 122 -11.13 12.11 0.85
N HIS A 123 -12.39 12.49 0.63
CA HIS A 123 -13.44 11.53 0.26
C HIS A 123 -13.15 10.81 -1.06
N LYS A 124 -12.57 11.51 -2.05
CA LYS A 124 -12.12 10.88 -3.31
C LYS A 124 -11.04 9.84 -3.04
N CYS A 125 -10.04 10.16 -2.21
CA CYS A 125 -8.97 9.22 -1.86
C CYS A 125 -9.49 8.03 -1.06
N GLU A 126 -10.33 8.26 -0.05
CA GLU A 126 -10.96 7.20 0.75
C GLU A 126 -11.77 6.26 -0.13
N ALA A 127 -12.60 6.81 -1.03
CA ALA A 127 -13.36 6.02 -1.98
C ALA A 127 -12.46 5.26 -2.96
N ALA A 128 -11.37 5.86 -3.45
CA ALA A 128 -10.41 5.20 -4.33
C ALA A 128 -9.66 4.06 -3.62
N ILE A 129 -9.23 4.27 -2.38
CA ILE A 129 -8.61 3.24 -1.53
C ILE A 129 -9.62 2.14 -1.26
N GLN A 130 -10.83 2.47 -0.82
CA GLN A 130 -11.87 1.49 -0.55
C GLN A 130 -12.23 0.68 -1.80
N ASN A 131 -12.37 1.32 -2.97
CA ASN A 131 -12.60 0.62 -4.23
C ASN A 131 -11.42 -0.28 -4.63
N SER A 132 -10.18 0.18 -4.42
CA SER A 132 -8.98 -0.64 -4.62
C SER A 132 -8.93 -1.82 -3.63
N CYS A 133 -9.50 -1.63 -2.44
CA CYS A 133 -9.58 -2.64 -1.39
C CYS A 133 -10.90 -3.44 -1.40
N ASN A 134 -11.83 -3.22 -2.35
CA ASN A 134 -13.17 -3.83 -2.30
C ASN A 134 -13.21 -5.32 -2.69
N ASP A 135 -12.06 -5.94 -3.02
CA ASP A 135 -11.89 -7.41 -2.99
C ASP A 135 -11.28 -7.93 -1.67
N CYS A 136 -10.83 -7.03 -0.80
CA CYS A 136 -10.35 -7.33 0.54
C CYS A 136 -11.39 -6.84 1.56
N THR A 137 -12.55 -7.48 1.60
CA THR A 137 -13.37 -7.46 2.82
C THR A 137 -12.67 -8.25 3.91
N ILE A 138 -11.51 -7.76 4.36
CA ILE A 138 -11.01 -8.11 5.68
C ILE A 138 -11.98 -7.42 6.63
N ARG A 139 -13.04 -8.14 7.00
CA ARG A 139 -13.76 -7.85 8.23
C ARG A 139 -12.68 -7.79 9.31
N LEU A 140 -12.38 -6.59 9.79
CA LEU A 140 -11.62 -6.41 11.01
C LEU A 140 -12.49 -6.96 12.14
N ASN A 141 -12.43 -8.27 12.33
CA ASN A 141 -12.76 -8.85 13.62
C ASN A 141 -11.72 -8.26 14.59
N PRO A 142 -12.13 -7.62 15.71
CA PRO A 142 -11.20 -7.15 16.74
C PRO A 142 -10.35 -8.29 17.31
N ASP A 143 -10.79 -9.52 17.08
CA ASP A 143 -10.01 -10.73 17.13
C ASP A 143 -9.55 -11.02 15.70
N LEU A 144 -8.34 -10.62 15.32
CA LEU A 144 -7.72 -11.16 14.10
C LEU A 144 -7.52 -12.66 14.38
N ASP A 145 -8.55 -13.47 14.11
CA ASP A 145 -8.49 -14.90 14.33
C ASP A 145 -7.64 -15.51 13.23
N LEU A 146 -6.32 -15.40 13.43
CA LEU A 146 -5.29 -16.01 12.60
C LEU A 146 -5.48 -17.53 12.51
N THR A 147 -6.36 -18.12 13.31
CA THR A 147 -6.75 -19.54 13.23
C THR A 147 -7.14 -19.94 11.81
N GLU A 148 -7.84 -19.12 11.03
CA GLU A 148 -8.21 -19.48 9.66
C GLU A 148 -7.00 -19.44 8.70
N PHE A 149 -6.14 -18.43 8.83
CA PHE A 149 -4.86 -18.36 8.09
C PHE A 149 -3.94 -19.53 8.46
N TYR A 150 -3.83 -19.87 9.75
CA TYR A 150 -3.03 -20.99 10.23
C TYR A 150 -3.67 -22.34 9.89
N GLN A 151 -5.00 -22.48 9.84
CA GLN A 151 -5.64 -23.70 9.37
C GLN A 151 -5.39 -23.92 7.88
N ASN A 152 -5.36 -22.85 7.09
CA ASN A 152 -5.12 -22.87 5.65
C ASN A 152 -3.63 -23.01 5.30
N ALA A 153 -2.74 -22.35 6.05
CA ALA A 153 -1.29 -22.43 5.88
C ALA A 153 -0.68 -23.66 6.57
N PHE A 154 -1.31 -24.16 7.65
CA PHE A 154 -0.81 -25.18 8.58
C PHE A 154 -1.95 -26.11 9.09
N PRO A 155 -2.55 -26.97 8.23
CA PRO A 155 -3.66 -27.81 8.63
C PRO A 155 -3.27 -28.78 9.76
N PRO A 156 -4.11 -28.94 10.81
CA PRO A 156 -3.81 -29.89 11.88
C PRO A 156 -3.78 -31.31 11.29
N LYS A 157 -2.85 -32.13 11.78
CA LYS A 157 -2.72 -33.55 11.42
C LYS A 157 -4.10 -34.19 11.40
N ARG A 158 -4.55 -34.64 10.22
CA ARG A 158 -5.72 -35.52 10.12
C ARG A 158 -5.47 -36.72 11.02
N ARG A 159 -6.07 -36.76 12.20
CA ARG A 159 -6.27 -38.03 12.89
C ARG A 159 -7.11 -38.86 11.94
N ALA A 160 -6.51 -39.88 11.34
CA ALA A 160 -7.20 -40.83 10.49
C ALA A 160 -8.44 -41.33 11.24
N ARG A 161 -9.62 -40.84 10.87
CA ARG A 161 -10.87 -41.46 11.30
C ARG A 161 -11.01 -42.72 10.48
N ALA A 162 -10.97 -43.85 11.19
CA ALA A 162 -11.26 -45.17 10.68
C ALA A 162 -12.54 -45.14 9.83
N GLY A 163 -12.40 -45.49 8.55
CA GLY A 163 -13.49 -45.64 7.59
C GLY A 163 -12.98 -46.43 6.40
N LYS A 164 -13.27 -47.74 6.42
CA LYS A 164 -12.74 -48.79 5.55
C LYS A 164 -12.69 -48.42 4.07
N LEU A 165 -11.49 -48.43 3.49
CA LEU A 165 -11.28 -48.67 2.06
C LEU A 165 -10.61 -50.04 1.93
N VAL A 166 -11.36 -51.01 1.40
CA VAL A 166 -10.84 -52.32 1.04
C VAL A 166 -10.02 -52.17 -0.24
N ILE A 167 -8.72 -52.38 -0.16
CA ILE A 167 -7.83 -52.51 -1.32
C ILE A 167 -7.41 -53.99 -1.41
N PRO A 168 -7.52 -54.66 -2.58
CA PRO A 168 -7.02 -56.01 -2.73
C PRO A 168 -5.49 -56.04 -2.71
N LYS A 169 -4.97 -57.06 -2.04
CA LYS A 169 -3.55 -57.28 -1.75
C LYS A 169 -2.69 -57.29 -3.01
N GLY A 170 -1.62 -56.51 -2.99
CA GLY A 170 -0.55 -56.59 -3.97
C GLY A 170 0.62 -55.67 -3.62
N SER A 171 1.52 -56.18 -2.77
CA SER A 171 2.91 -55.74 -2.53
C SER A 171 3.17 -54.26 -2.21
N ARG A 172 3.65 -54.00 -0.97
CA ARG A 172 4.60 -52.95 -0.51
C ARG A 172 4.46 -52.90 1.02
N GLY A 173 5.51 -52.96 1.84
CA GLY A 173 6.83 -52.38 1.68
C GLY A 173 6.84 -51.03 2.40
N GLN A 174 7.36 -51.06 3.64
CA GLN A 174 7.64 -49.94 4.56
C GLN A 174 6.45 -49.34 5.33
N SER A 175 6.66 -49.23 6.65
CA SER A 175 5.76 -48.75 7.69
C SER A 175 5.39 -47.28 7.52
N ASP A 176 4.11 -46.96 7.70
CA ASP A 176 3.52 -45.61 7.66
C ASP A 176 3.92 -44.69 8.84
N ASP A 177 5.01 -44.97 9.56
CA ASP A 177 5.50 -44.16 10.69
C ASP A 177 6.44 -43.01 10.27
N ASP A 178 6.86 -42.96 9.00
CA ASP A 178 7.83 -41.98 8.47
C ASP A 178 7.17 -40.85 7.67
N VAL A 179 6.02 -40.33 8.11
CA VAL A 179 5.49 -39.07 7.58
C VAL A 179 5.94 -37.93 8.51
N PRO A 180 6.96 -37.14 8.15
CA PRO A 180 7.55 -36.19 9.09
C PRO A 180 6.59 -35.04 9.33
N ALA A 181 6.31 -34.80 10.61
CA ALA A 181 5.50 -33.67 11.06
C ALA A 181 6.03 -32.31 10.56
N TRP A 182 5.08 -31.43 10.27
CA TRP A 182 5.23 -30.04 9.84
C TRP A 182 6.28 -29.24 10.65
N PRO A 183 6.92 -28.17 10.10
CA PRO A 183 7.96 -27.38 10.78
C PRO A 183 7.74 -27.07 12.25
N CYS A 184 6.54 -26.72 12.70
CA CYS A 184 6.23 -26.41 14.11
C CYS A 184 6.48 -27.57 15.07
N GLU A 185 6.42 -28.81 14.59
CA GLU A 185 6.67 -30.03 15.36
C GLU A 185 8.13 -30.53 15.22
N ARG A 186 8.97 -29.86 14.41
CA ARG A 186 10.40 -30.16 14.26
C ARG A 186 11.23 -29.39 15.28
N SER A 187 12.44 -29.87 15.56
CA SER A 187 13.37 -29.19 16.47
C SER A 187 13.67 -27.76 16.00
N ARG A 188 13.85 -26.82 16.94
CA ARG A 188 14.14 -25.40 16.64
C ARG A 188 15.37 -25.23 15.76
N GLU A 189 16.34 -26.13 15.87
CA GLU A 189 17.54 -26.15 15.04
C GLU A 189 17.25 -26.47 13.58
N MET A 190 16.35 -27.41 13.32
CA MET A 190 15.92 -27.77 11.97
C MET A 190 15.08 -26.64 11.35
N GLN A 191 14.20 -26.01 12.13
CA GLN A 191 13.44 -24.83 11.71
C GLN A 191 14.37 -23.66 11.32
N ARG A 192 15.45 -23.43 12.07
CA ARG A 192 16.48 -22.42 11.74
C ARG A 192 17.20 -22.73 10.44
N LYS A 193 17.58 -23.99 10.24
CA LYS A 193 18.26 -24.43 9.01
C LYS A 193 17.38 -24.27 7.77
N LEU A 194 16.08 -24.52 7.91
CA LEU A 194 15.08 -24.41 6.86
C LEU A 194 14.77 -22.96 6.49
N MET A 195 14.47 -22.12 7.49
CA MET A 195 13.97 -20.75 7.25
C MET A 195 15.08 -19.71 7.10
N LYS A 196 16.31 -20.00 7.54
CA LYS A 196 17.48 -19.11 7.46
C LYS A 196 17.15 -17.67 7.91
N GLN A 197 17.02 -16.73 6.96
CA GLN A 197 16.80 -15.31 7.20
C GLN A 197 15.38 -14.98 7.71
N SER A 198 14.36 -15.79 7.39
CA SER A 198 12.96 -15.56 7.82
C SER A 198 12.63 -16.23 9.16
N TYR A 199 13.61 -16.86 9.83
CA TYR A 199 13.38 -17.56 11.09
C TYR A 199 12.98 -16.64 12.26
N SER A 200 13.52 -15.42 12.31
CA SER A 200 13.17 -14.44 13.36
C SER A 200 11.68 -14.08 13.31
N ASP A 201 11.15 -13.87 12.11
CA ASP A 201 9.74 -13.55 11.88
C ASP A 201 8.85 -14.76 12.20
N PHE A 202 9.27 -15.96 11.82
CA PHE A 202 8.58 -17.20 12.21
C PHE A 202 8.53 -17.39 13.73
N SER A 203 9.65 -17.18 14.44
CA SER A 203 9.68 -17.28 15.90
C SER A 203 8.84 -16.20 16.59
N TYR A 204 8.73 -15.01 16.00
CA TYR A 204 7.87 -13.94 16.50
C TYR A 204 6.39 -14.32 16.35
N LEU A 205 6.01 -14.83 15.18
CA LEU A 205 4.65 -15.28 14.89
C LEU A 205 4.19 -16.44 15.80
N ASP A 206 5.05 -17.46 16.03
CA ASP A 206 4.72 -18.57 16.94
C ASP A 206 4.46 -18.09 18.39
N LYS A 207 5.25 -17.10 18.86
CA LYS A 207 5.04 -16.50 20.18
C LYS A 207 3.76 -15.69 20.24
N ALA A 208 3.47 -14.89 19.19
CA ALA A 208 2.25 -14.09 19.11
C ALA A 208 1.00 -14.98 19.15
N TYR A 209 0.98 -16.06 18.37
CA TYR A 209 -0.13 -17.02 18.36
C TYR A 209 -0.39 -17.65 19.73
N ARG A 210 0.67 -18.09 20.43
CA ARG A 210 0.52 -18.65 21.79
C ARG A 210 -0.03 -17.62 22.77
N SER A 211 0.38 -16.37 22.65
CA SER A 211 -0.13 -15.28 23.49
C SER A 211 -1.62 -15.01 23.22
N GLU A 212 -2.06 -15.05 21.96
CA GLU A 212 -3.47 -14.92 21.59
C GLU A 212 -4.29 -16.12 22.05
N ALA A 213 -3.80 -17.34 21.87
CA ALA A 213 -4.48 -18.55 22.35
C ALA A 213 -4.70 -18.50 23.88
N ASN A 214 -3.70 -18.04 24.63
CA ASN A 214 -3.82 -17.82 26.07
C ASN A 214 -4.84 -16.73 26.40
N ARG A 215 -4.82 -15.61 25.66
CA ARG A 215 -5.79 -14.51 25.81
C ARG A 215 -7.22 -14.98 25.56
N ILE A 216 -7.45 -15.77 24.50
CA ILE A 216 -8.75 -16.38 24.20
C ILE A 216 -9.20 -17.30 25.34
N GLN A 217 -8.29 -18.08 25.93
CA GLN A 217 -8.60 -18.89 27.10
C GLN A 217 -8.95 -18.04 28.34
N GLU A 218 -8.27 -16.92 28.54
CA GLU A 218 -8.57 -15.97 29.63
C GLU A 218 -9.90 -15.24 29.43
N PHE A 219 -10.23 -14.87 28.19
CA PHE A 219 -11.55 -14.36 27.81
C PHE A 219 -12.65 -15.38 28.10
N LYS A 220 -12.46 -16.64 27.69
CA LYS A 220 -13.39 -17.74 28.00
C LYS A 220 -13.52 -18.00 29.50
N ARG A 221 -12.49 -17.67 30.29
CA ARG A 221 -12.49 -17.75 31.77
C ARG A 221 -13.06 -16.49 32.43
N GLY A 222 -13.50 -15.49 31.66
CA GLY A 222 -14.22 -14.32 32.16
C GLY A 222 -13.38 -13.29 32.92
N LYS A 223 -12.06 -13.30 32.79
CA LYS A 223 -11.14 -12.41 33.55
C LYS A 223 -10.35 -11.45 32.66
N VAL A 224 -11.01 -10.61 31.87
CA VAL A 224 -10.27 -9.58 31.11
C VAL A 224 -10.88 -8.20 31.35
N GLU A 225 -10.12 -7.37 32.08
CA GLU A 225 -10.36 -5.94 32.20
C GLU A 225 -9.65 -5.21 31.05
N VAL A 226 -10.35 -4.18 30.57
CA VAL A 226 -10.08 -3.22 29.48
C VAL A 226 -8.63 -3.15 28.98
N PHE A 227 -8.47 -3.22 27.66
CA PHE A 227 -7.20 -3.05 26.95
C PHE A 227 -6.60 -1.66 27.17
N PRO A 228 -5.45 -1.54 27.87
CA PRO A 228 -4.97 -0.24 28.33
C PRO A 228 -4.32 0.63 27.24
N ASP A 229 -4.09 0.15 26.01
CA ASP A 229 -3.66 1.02 24.90
C ASP A 229 -4.05 0.43 23.54
N LEU A 230 -5.08 0.98 22.92
CA LEU A 230 -5.54 0.60 21.59
C LEU A 230 -4.44 0.80 20.53
N ASN A 231 -3.63 1.85 20.65
CA ASN A 231 -2.54 2.14 19.70
C ASN A 231 -1.45 1.08 19.71
N ALA A 232 -1.06 0.59 20.89
CA ALA A 232 -0.08 -0.49 21.01
C ALA A 232 -0.62 -1.82 20.42
N ILE A 233 -1.93 -2.02 20.49
CA ILE A 233 -2.59 -3.18 19.84
C ILE A 233 -2.55 -3.02 18.32
N PHE A 234 -2.84 -1.83 17.80
CA PHE A 234 -2.78 -1.56 16.36
C PHE A 234 -1.37 -1.75 15.81
N GLU A 235 -0.33 -1.24 16.49
CA GLU A 235 1.06 -1.44 16.09
C GLU A 235 1.47 -2.91 16.10
N ARG A 236 1.15 -3.67 17.16
CA ARG A 236 1.40 -5.12 17.21
C ARG A 236 0.63 -5.89 16.12
N SER A 237 -0.60 -5.46 15.80
CA SER A 237 -1.39 -6.05 14.71
C SER A 237 -0.79 -5.79 13.33
N ARG A 238 -0.06 -4.68 13.17
CA ARG A 238 0.63 -4.33 11.94
C ARG A 238 1.89 -5.18 11.78
N ASP A 239 2.68 -5.29 12.83
CA ASP A 239 3.93 -6.08 12.83
C ASP A 239 3.67 -7.56 12.57
N THR A 240 2.63 -8.12 13.19
CA THR A 240 2.20 -9.51 12.97
C THR A 240 1.75 -9.75 11.53
N ARG A 241 0.96 -8.84 10.94
CA ARG A 241 0.58 -8.91 9.51
C ARG A 241 1.81 -8.85 8.59
N CYS A 242 2.73 -7.91 8.82
CA CYS A 242 3.95 -7.79 8.02
C CYS A 242 4.85 -9.04 8.15
N ALA A 243 4.96 -9.62 9.34
CA ALA A 243 5.71 -10.86 9.54
C ALA A 243 5.03 -12.05 8.83
N ALA A 244 3.70 -12.16 8.91
CA ALA A 244 2.93 -13.24 8.26
C ALA A 244 3.09 -13.20 6.74
N VAL A 245 2.97 -12.02 6.11
CA VAL A 245 3.16 -11.84 4.67
C VAL A 245 4.58 -12.22 4.24
N ARG A 246 5.61 -11.77 4.98
CA ARG A 246 7.02 -12.12 4.66
C ARG A 246 7.28 -13.61 4.76
N CYS A 247 6.75 -14.27 5.79
CA CYS A 247 6.82 -15.73 5.93
C CYS A 247 6.07 -16.45 4.80
N GLY A 248 4.88 -15.97 4.40
CA GLY A 248 4.12 -16.51 3.28
C GLY A 248 4.87 -16.44 1.96
N ILE A 249 5.40 -15.25 1.61
CA ILE A 249 6.22 -15.06 0.40
C ILE A 249 7.45 -15.97 0.42
N TYR A 250 8.08 -16.17 1.58
CA TYR A 250 9.22 -17.07 1.71
C TYR A 250 8.84 -18.53 1.46
N LEU A 251 7.74 -18.99 2.06
CA LEU A 251 7.24 -20.35 1.88
C LEU A 251 6.85 -20.62 0.42
N ASP A 252 6.22 -19.65 -0.24
CA ASP A 252 5.83 -19.74 -1.66
C ASP A 252 7.07 -19.82 -2.57
N LYS A 253 8.03 -18.92 -2.38
CA LYS A 253 9.31 -18.92 -3.12
C LYS A 253 10.11 -20.21 -2.96
N HIS A 254 9.96 -20.90 -1.84
CA HIS A 254 10.69 -22.13 -1.52
C HIS A 254 9.77 -23.35 -1.47
N ALA A 255 8.56 -23.28 -2.02
CA ALA A 255 7.57 -24.34 -1.95
C ALA A 255 8.10 -25.67 -2.51
N ASP A 256 8.89 -25.63 -3.59
CA ASP A 256 9.53 -26.82 -4.17
C ASP A 256 10.55 -27.48 -3.23
N LEU A 257 11.31 -26.68 -2.47
CA LEU A 257 12.24 -27.20 -1.45
C LEU A 257 11.47 -27.84 -0.30
N PHE A 258 10.36 -27.22 0.11
CA PHE A 258 9.49 -27.79 1.14
C PHE A 258 8.78 -29.05 0.67
N HIS A 259 8.27 -29.10 -0.57
CA HIS A 259 7.67 -30.29 -1.17
C HIS A 259 8.68 -31.44 -1.34
N LYS A 260 9.94 -31.13 -1.65
CA LYS A 260 11.02 -32.15 -1.69
C LYS A 260 11.33 -32.76 -0.32
N LEU A 261 11.11 -32.00 0.75
CA LEU A 261 11.33 -32.44 2.13
C LEU A 261 10.08 -33.04 2.78
N ASP A 262 8.89 -32.74 2.25
CA ASP A 262 7.60 -33.25 2.69
C ASP A 262 6.62 -33.29 1.49
N PRO A 263 6.36 -34.47 0.90
CA PRO A 263 5.44 -34.62 -0.23
C PRO A 263 3.97 -34.26 0.08
N GLY A 264 3.61 -34.07 1.36
CA GLY A 264 2.30 -33.62 1.80
C GLY A 264 2.06 -32.11 1.63
N PHE A 265 3.12 -31.33 1.42
CA PHE A 265 3.07 -29.88 1.16
C PHE A 265 2.62 -29.63 -0.30
N ARG A 266 1.33 -29.84 -0.59
CA ARG A 266 0.75 -29.41 -1.88
C ARG A 266 0.26 -27.98 -1.76
N HIS A 267 1.00 -27.06 -2.37
CA HIS A 267 0.45 -25.74 -2.71
C HIS A 267 -0.64 -25.98 -3.75
N THR A 268 -1.91 -25.72 -3.43
CA THR A 268 -2.84 -25.31 -4.47
C THR A 268 -2.30 -23.98 -4.96
N LYS A 269 -1.74 -23.95 -6.17
CA LYS A 269 -1.55 -22.67 -6.86
C LYS A 269 -2.94 -22.05 -6.93
N SER A 270 -3.20 -21.05 -6.09
CA SER A 270 -4.28 -20.13 -6.34
C SER A 270 -3.79 -19.27 -7.51
N ASP A 271 -4.16 -19.66 -8.72
CA ASP A 271 -4.14 -18.74 -9.84
C ASP A 271 -5.16 -17.65 -9.48
N LEU A 272 -4.66 -16.50 -9.03
CA LEU A 272 -5.24 -15.14 -9.07
C LEU A 272 -4.30 -14.16 -8.36
#